data_AF-A0A8S1MCQ6-F1
#
_entry.id   AF-A0A8S1MCQ6-F1
#
_cell.length_a   1.000
_cell.length_b   1.000
_cell.length_c   1.000
_cell.angle_alpha   90.00
_cell.angle_beta   90.00
_cell.angle_gamma   90.00
#
_symmetry.space_group_name_H-M   'P 1'
#
loop_
_entity.id
_entity.type
_entity.pdbx_description
1 polymer ?
#
loop_
_entity_poly.entity_id
_entity_poly.type
_entity_poly.pdbx_seq_one_letter_code
_entity_poly.pdbx_strand_id
1 'polypeptide(L)'
;MSDVDIEDTINRIKNHKSVQGIVIVNNEGTITRTTYLNEKKEEGDIIAKSIPILAQKARSLVRDLDPTNDLAFLRIKSKQNEILIAPDKDLLLIVIQGPKKQGEDDQ
;
A
#
# COMPACT_ATOMS: atom_id res chain seq x y z
N MET A 1 15.29 2.44 -10.17
CA MET A 1 14.22 3.42 -10.37
C MET A 1 14.78 4.73 -9.84
N SER A 2 14.82 5.79 -10.65
CA SER A 2 15.31 7.09 -10.17
C SER A 2 14.28 7.68 -9.20
N ASP A 3 14.70 8.59 -8.31
CA ASP A 3 13.76 9.26 -7.38
C ASP A 3 12.62 9.97 -8.13
N VAL A 4 12.88 10.45 -9.35
CA VAL A 4 11.90 11.11 -10.22
C VAL A 4 10.82 10.12 -10.68
N ASP A 5 11.20 8.91 -11.09
CA ASP A 5 10.25 7.88 -11.54
C ASP A 5 9.30 7.43 -10.41
N ILE A 6 9.79 7.43 -9.17
CA ILE A 6 9.01 7.08 -7.97
C ILE A 6 7.96 8.15 -7.69
N GLU A 7 8.35 9.42 -7.71
CA GLU A 7 7.43 10.54 -7.49
C GLU A 7 6.34 10.62 -8.58
N ASP A 8 6.69 10.43 -9.85
CA ASP A 8 5.72 10.40 -10.94
C ASP A 8 4.72 9.24 -10.78
N THR A 9 5.20 8.08 -10.33
CA THR A 9 4.35 6.93 -10.04
C THR A 9 3.41 7.20 -8.87
N ILE A 10 3.91 7.81 -7.79
CA ILE A 10 3.11 8.21 -6.63
C ILE A 10 2.03 9.22 -7.05
N ASN A 11 2.40 10.24 -7.83
CA ASN A 11 1.46 11.26 -8.31
C ASN A 11 0.37 10.64 -9.19
N ARG A 12 0.72 9.71 -10.07
CA ARG A 12 -0.25 8.98 -10.90
C ARG A 12 -1.24 8.16 -10.05
N ILE A 13 -0.76 7.48 -9.01
CA ILE A 13 -1.63 6.68 -8.12
C ILE A 13 -2.51 7.61 -7.27
N LYS A 14 -1.93 8.67 -6.71
CA LYS A 14 -2.62 9.65 -5.86
C LYS A 14 -3.78 10.33 -6.59
N ASN A 15 -3.66 10.58 -7.88
CA ASN A 15 -4.70 11.22 -8.69
C ASN A 15 -5.92 10.34 -8.97
N HIS A 16 -5.89 9.05 -8.60
CA HIS A 16 -7.04 8.18 -8.73
C HIS A 16 -8.08 8.50 -7.65
N LYS A 17 -9.34 8.78 -8.03
CA LYS A 17 -10.41 9.27 -7.12
C LYS A 17 -10.66 8.38 -5.89
N SER A 18 -10.41 7.07 -6.01
CA SER A 18 -10.59 6.14 -4.89
C SER A 18 -9.41 6.12 -3.93
N VAL A 19 -8.25 6.66 -4.27
CA VAL A 19 -7.05 6.61 -3.43
C VAL A 19 -7.16 7.66 -2.32
N GLN A 20 -7.17 7.18 -1.08
CA GLN A 20 -7.19 8.01 0.12
C GLN A 20 -5.78 8.33 0.61
N GLY A 21 -4.85 7.40 0.42
CA GLY A 21 -3.47 7.60 0.84
C GLY A 21 -2.52 6.52 0.37
N ILE A 22 -1.23 6.84 0.42
CA ILE A 22 -0.12 5.99 0.02
C ILE A 22 0.92 6.04 1.13
N VAL A 23 1.44 4.87 1.51
CA VAL A 23 2.56 4.71 2.43
C VAL A 23 3.57 3.78 1.76
N ILE A 24 4.83 4.20 1.68
CA ILE A 24 5.93 3.38 1.22
C ILE A 24 6.86 3.18 2.40
N VAL A 25 7.10 1.93 2.75
CA VAL A 25 8.08 1.57 3.78
C VAL A 25 9.20 0.74 3.17
N ASN A 26 10.36 0.77 3.80
CA ASN A 26 11.44 -0.17 3.53
C ASN A 26 11.24 -1.48 4.31
N ASN A 27 12.14 -2.45 4.10
CA ASN A 27 12.13 -3.74 4.82
C ASN A 27 12.26 -3.60 6.34
N GLU A 28 12.81 -2.49 6.84
CA GLU A 28 12.91 -2.18 8.27
C GLU A 28 11.62 -1.59 8.85
N GLY A 29 10.58 -1.37 8.03
CA GLY A 29 9.31 -0.77 8.45
C GLY A 29 9.39 0.75 8.66
N THR A 30 10.46 1.40 8.18
CA THR A 30 10.61 2.85 8.21
C THR A 30 9.93 3.45 6.98
N ILE A 31 9.13 4.49 7.20
CA ILE A 31 8.46 5.22 6.11
C ILE A 31 9.50 5.94 5.25
N THR A 32 9.57 5.58 3.98
CA THR A 32 10.38 6.27 2.97
C THR A 32 9.60 7.42 2.35
N ARG A 33 8.32 7.20 2.01
CA ARG A 33 7.43 8.24 1.45
C ARG A 33 6.00 8.00 1.94
N THR A 34 5.24 9.07 2.17
CA THR A 34 3.85 8.97 2.62
C THR A 34 3.05 10.20 2.20
N THR A 35 1.76 10.01 1.90
CA THR A 35 0.80 11.11 1.71
C THR A 35 0.11 11.52 3.02
N TYR A 36 0.33 10.78 4.11
CA TYR A 36 -0.24 11.04 5.44
C TYR A 36 0.62 12.07 6.17
N LEU A 37 0.23 13.34 6.08
CA LEU A 37 0.93 14.49 6.68
C LEU A 37 0.03 15.20 7.70
N ASN A 38 0.60 16.11 8.49
CA ASN A 38 -0.12 16.94 9.47
C ASN A 38 -1.00 16.11 10.42
N GLU A 39 -2.29 16.42 10.56
CA GLU A 39 -3.22 15.70 11.44
C GLU A 39 -3.36 14.20 11.13
N LYS A 40 -2.99 13.76 9.91
CA LYS A 40 -3.09 12.36 9.49
C LYS A 40 -1.81 11.55 9.69
N LYS A 41 -0.74 12.17 10.21
CA LYS A 41 0.56 11.51 10.36
C LYS A 41 0.48 10.23 11.21
N GLU A 42 -0.29 10.27 12.29
CA GLU A 42 -0.47 9.12 13.19
C GLU A 42 -1.12 7.92 12.49
N GLU A 43 -2.09 8.16 11.60
CA GLU A 43 -2.71 7.12 10.78
C GLU A 43 -1.68 6.45 9.86
N GLY A 44 -0.83 7.25 9.20
CA GLY A 44 0.27 6.76 8.37
C GLY A 44 1.27 5.90 9.17
N ASP A 45 1.62 6.34 10.38
CA ASP A 45 2.54 5.62 11.27
C ASP A 45 1.96 4.28 11.74
N ILE A 46 0.64 4.20 12.00
CA ILE A 46 -0.03 2.95 12.35
C ILE A 46 0.00 1.98 11.15
N ILE A 47 -0.33 2.46 9.95
CA ILE A 47 -0.28 1.67 8.71
C ILE A 47 1.13 1.12 8.48
N ALA A 48 2.14 1.97 8.59
CA ALA A 48 3.55 1.60 8.39
C ALA A 48 4.04 0.55 9.39
N LYS A 49 3.46 0.48 10.60
CA LYS A 49 3.83 -0.53 11.60
C LYS A 49 3.07 -1.85 11.41
N SER A 50 1.76 -1.79 11.16
CA SER A 50 0.90 -2.98 11.16
C SER A 50 0.91 -3.76 9.84
N ILE A 51 0.89 -3.06 8.71
CA ILE A 51 0.74 -3.70 7.39
C ILE A 51 1.97 -4.52 6.97
N PRO A 52 3.22 -4.08 7.21
CA PRO A 52 4.38 -4.88 6.82
C PRO A 52 4.44 -6.22 7.55
N ILE A 53 4.09 -6.24 8.84
CA ILE A 53 4.01 -7.48 9.63
C ILE A 53 2.99 -8.44 9.01
N LEU A 54 1.83 -7.93 8.58
CA LEU A 54 0.80 -8.73 7.94
C LEU A 54 1.26 -9.26 6.57
N ALA A 55 1.90 -8.43 5.75
CA ALA A 55 2.43 -8.81 4.45
C ALA A 55 3.52 -9.88 4.58
N GLN A 56 4.41 -9.75 5.56
CA GLN A 56 5.44 -10.75 5.84
C GLN A 56 4.82 -12.11 6.21
N LYS A 57 3.82 -12.12 7.11
CA LYS A 57 3.10 -13.34 7.47
C LYS A 57 2.40 -13.96 6.27
N ALA A 58 1.73 -13.16 5.44
CA ALA A 58 1.09 -13.64 4.22
C ALA A 58 2.11 -14.26 3.24
N ARG A 59 3.28 -13.63 3.07
CA ARG A 59 4.37 -14.15 2.25
C ARG A 59 4.91 -15.48 2.78
N SER A 60 5.10 -15.61 4.09
CA SER A 60 5.50 -16.87 4.72
C SER A 60 4.48 -17.97 4.43
N LEU A 61 3.18 -17.70 4.61
CA LEU A 61 2.13 -18.68 4.33
C LEU A 61 2.09 -19.13 2.86
N VAL A 62 2.32 -18.22 1.91
CA VAL A 62 2.42 -18.58 0.49
C VAL A 62 3.59 -19.53 0.24
N ARG A 63 4.75 -19.25 0.85
CA ARG A 63 5.96 -20.07 0.71
C ARG A 63 5.88 -21.41 1.46
N ASP A 64 5.13 -21.46 2.55
CA ASP A 64 4.87 -22.70 3.29
C ASP A 64 4.00 -23.66 2.47
N LEU A 65 3.12 -23.13 1.61
CA LEU A 65 2.32 -23.93 0.66
C LEU A 65 3.13 -24.39 -0.56
N ASP A 66 3.90 -23.48 -1.15
CA ASP A 66 4.84 -23.79 -2.24
C ASP A 66 6.07 -22.87 -2.14
N PRO A 67 7.26 -23.42 -1.86
CA PRO A 67 8.48 -22.63 -1.67
C PRO A 67 8.96 -21.93 -2.95
N THR A 68 8.44 -22.30 -4.13
CA THR A 68 8.75 -21.65 -5.40
C THR A 68 7.89 -20.41 -5.66
N ASN A 69 6.81 -20.23 -4.89
CA ASN A 69 5.89 -19.11 -5.02
C ASN A 69 6.36 -17.94 -4.13
N ASP A 70 6.04 -16.72 -4.57
CA ASP A 70 6.25 -15.53 -3.75
C ASP A 70 5.02 -14.64 -3.77
N LEU A 71 4.84 -13.86 -2.71
CA LEU A 71 3.74 -12.92 -2.62
C LEU A 71 3.96 -11.77 -3.61
N ALA A 72 3.23 -11.78 -4.73
CA ALA A 72 3.29 -10.70 -5.72
C ALA A 72 2.43 -9.49 -5.33
N PHE A 73 1.26 -9.74 -4.75
CA PHE A 73 0.30 -8.70 -4.40
C PHE A 73 -0.67 -9.19 -3.32
N LEU A 74 -1.02 -8.32 -2.38
CA LEU A 74 -2.01 -8.59 -1.34
C LEU A 74 -3.08 -7.50 -1.34
N ARG A 75 -4.34 -7.93 -1.50
CA ARG A 75 -5.52 -7.06 -1.49
C ARG A 75 -6.41 -7.43 -0.32
N ILE A 76 -6.63 -6.49 0.58
CA ILE A 76 -7.50 -6.65 1.75
C ILE A 76 -8.68 -5.70 1.60
N LYS A 77 -9.87 -6.26 1.40
CA LYS A 77 -11.11 -5.47 1.28
C LYS A 77 -11.88 -5.53 2.58
N SER A 78 -12.17 -4.37 3.15
CA SER A 78 -13.13 -4.19 4.24
C SER A 78 -14.41 -3.53 3.72
N LYS A 79 -15.39 -3.30 4.60
CA LYS A 79 -16.63 -2.59 4.24
C LYS A 79 -16.38 -1.14 3.84
N GLN A 80 -15.41 -0.49 4.48
CA GLN A 80 -15.15 0.94 4.31
C GLN A 80 -13.98 1.18 3.38
N ASN A 81 -12.90 0.42 3.54
CA ASN A 81 -11.65 0.65 2.84
C ASN A 81 -11.11 -0.61 2.17
N GLU A 82 -10.26 -0.41 1.19
CA GLU A 82 -9.50 -1.44 0.52
C GLU A 82 -8.01 -1.11 0.61
N ILE A 83 -7.22 -2.08 1.07
CA ILE A 83 -5.78 -1.95 1.27
C ILE A 83 -5.10 -2.80 0.21
N LEU A 84 -4.28 -2.15 -0.61
CA LEU A 84 -3.49 -2.76 -1.67
C LEU A 84 -2.03 -2.74 -1.25
N ILE A 85 -1.39 -3.89 -1.26
CA ILE A 85 -0.02 -4.07 -0.78
C ILE A 85 0.77 -4.74 -1.90
N ALA A 86 1.77 -4.03 -2.40
CA ALA A 86 2.66 -4.51 -3.45
C ALA A 86 4.10 -4.51 -2.91
N PRO A 87 4.68 -5.68 -2.62
CA PRO A 87 6.11 -5.79 -2.35
C PRO A 87 6.92 -5.59 -3.64
N ASP A 88 7.95 -4.74 -3.58
CA ASP A 88 8.94 -4.57 -4.64
C ASP A 88 10.35 -4.44 -4.05
N LYS A 89 11.17 -5.48 -4.25
CA LYS A 89 12.55 -5.56 -3.75
C LYS A 89 12.65 -5.24 -2.25
N ASP A 90 13.15 -4.06 -1.92
CA ASP A 90 13.40 -3.58 -0.56
C ASP A 90 12.34 -2.59 -0.06
N LEU A 91 11.30 -2.38 -0.85
CA LEU A 91 10.20 -1.49 -0.55
C LEU A 91 8.87 -2.25 -0.52
N LEU A 92 7.96 -1.76 0.30
CA LEU A 92 6.57 -2.21 0.34
C LEU A 92 5.68 -1.00 0.07
N LEU A 93 4.99 -1.03 -1.06
CA LEU A 93 3.99 -0.03 -1.42
C LEU A 93 2.64 -0.42 -0.82
N ILE A 94 2.08 0.48 -0.02
CA ILE A 94 0.77 0.33 0.60
C ILE A 94 -0.13 1.46 0.10
N VAL A 95 -1.24 1.10 -0.52
CA VAL A 95 -2.25 2.06 -1.01
C VAL A 95 -3.56 1.81 -0.29
N ILE A 96 -4.12 2.86 0.31
CA ILE A 96 -5.43 2.83 0.93
C ILE A 96 -6.43 3.45 -0.03
N GLN A 97 -7.45 2.69 -0.38
CA GLN A 97 -8.57 3.12 -1.19
C GLN A 97 -9.84 3.20 -0.36
N GLY A 98 -10.61 4.26 -0.58
CA GLY A 98 -11.93 4.44 0.00
C GLY A 98 -13.02 3.70 -0.79
N PRO A 99 -14.26 3.73 -0.29
CA PRO A 99 -15.38 3.16 -1.01
C PRO A 99 -15.57 3.94 -2.30
N LYS A 100 -15.70 3.25 -3.44
CA LYS A 100 -16.13 3.90 -4.68
C LYS A 100 -17.47 4.57 -4.40
N LYS A 101 -17.56 5.90 -4.53
CA LYS A 101 -18.87 6.57 -4.57
C LYS A 101 -19.61 6.00 -5.78
N GLN A 102 -20.61 5.15 -5.53
CA GLN A 102 -21.53 4.72 -6.58
C GLN A 102 -22.18 5.99 -7.15
N GLY A 103 -21.86 6.34 -8.41
CA GLY A 103 -22.46 7.47 -9.11
C GLY A 103 -21.55 8.30 -10.02
N GLU A 104 -20.24 8.01 -10.15
CA GLU A 104 -19.33 8.79 -11.01
C GLU A 104 -18.77 8.02 -12.23
N ASP A 105 -19.27 6.82 -12.52
CA ASP A 105 -18.87 6.05 -13.72
C ASP A 105 -19.79 6.32 -14.94
N ASP A 106 -20.72 7.28 -14.88
CA ASP A 106 -21.70 7.61 -15.94
C ASP A 106 -21.56 9.04 -16.53
N GLN A 107 -20.36 9.63 -16.57
CA GLN A 107 -20.09 10.86 -17.34
C GLN A 107 -18.76 10.81 -18.10
#